data_AF-A0A350YHA8-F1
#
_entry.id   AF-A0A350YHA8-F1
#
_cell.length_a   1.000
_cell.length_b   1.000
_cell.length_c   1.000
_cell.angle_alpha   90.00
_cell.angle_beta   90.00
_cell.angle_gamma   90.00
#
_symmetry.space_group_name_H-M   'P 1'
#
loop_
_entity.id
_entity.type
_entity.pdbx_description
1 polymer ?
#
loop_
_entity_poly.entity_id
_entity_poly.type
_entity_poly.pdbx_seq_one_letter_code
_entity_poly.pdbx_strand_id
1 'polypeptide(L)'
;MNLTKPPKLQAGDKVAAISLSWGGAAVFPDRYALGKKRLEENFGVQVVETRHALRDPAWLAVTAPRKSCCLMAREPRSIVSARL
;
A
#
# COMPACT_ATOMS: atom_id res chain seq x y z
N MET A 1 -14.11 -9.51 23.57
CA MET A 1 -13.89 -9.31 22.13
C MET A 1 -12.65 -10.10 21.72
N ASN A 2 -12.75 -10.95 20.70
CA ASN A 2 -11.66 -11.80 20.23
C ASN A 2 -11.10 -11.21 18.93
N LEU A 3 -9.88 -10.64 18.98
CA LEU A 3 -9.18 -10.07 17.82
C LEU A 3 -8.13 -11.06 17.33
N THR A 4 -8.14 -11.38 16.05
CA THR A 4 -7.12 -12.26 15.45
C THR A 4 -5.83 -11.48 15.21
N LYS A 5 -4.73 -11.94 15.80
CA LYS A 5 -3.40 -11.35 15.58
C LYS A 5 -2.85 -11.81 14.22
N PRO A 6 -2.42 -10.90 13.34
CA PRO A 6 -1.81 -11.30 12.07
C PRO A 6 -0.42 -11.90 12.28
N PRO A 7 0.05 -12.72 11.32
CA PRO A 7 1.41 -13.24 11.33
C PRO A 7 2.44 -12.10 11.25
N LYS A 8 3.64 -12.33 11.80
CA LYS A 8 4.76 -11.40 11.67
C LYS A 8 5.31 -11.42 10.25
N LEU A 9 5.66 -10.25 9.74
CA LEU A 9 6.32 -10.06 8.45
C LEU A 9 7.74 -10.67 8.47
N GLN A 10 8.11 -11.35 7.40
CA GLN A 10 9.43 -11.93 7.17
C GLN A 10 10.05 -11.34 5.90
N ALA A 11 11.38 -11.42 5.80
CA ALA A 11 12.06 -11.09 4.55
C ALA A 11 11.58 -12.04 3.43
N GLY A 12 11.32 -11.49 2.25
CA GLY A 12 10.70 -12.15 1.10
C GLY A 12 9.18 -12.01 1.02
N ASP A 13 8.52 -11.53 2.09
CA ASP A 13 7.08 -11.31 2.06
C ASP A 13 6.69 -10.13 1.18
N LYS A 14 5.47 -10.18 0.63
CA LYS A 14 4.91 -9.13 -0.21
C LYS A 14 4.06 -8.17 0.61
N VAL A 15 4.27 -6.88 0.43
CA VAL A 15 3.52 -5.80 1.08
C VAL A 15 2.75 -5.00 0.03
N ALA A 16 1.43 -4.88 0.15
CA ALA A 16 0.63 -4.04 -0.74
C ALA A 16 0.74 -2.55 -0.36
N ALA A 17 1.06 -1.71 -1.34
CA ALA A 17 0.89 -0.26 -1.23
C ALA A 17 -0.53 0.14 -1.69
N ILE A 18 -1.26 0.88 -0.83
CA ILE A 18 -2.66 1.26 -1.05
C ILE A 18 -2.88 2.72 -0.61
N SER A 19 -3.48 3.54 -1.48
CA SER A 19 -3.85 4.93 -1.18
C SER A 19 -5.32 5.06 -0.77
N LEU A 20 -5.60 4.79 0.52
CA LEU A 20 -6.96 4.85 1.07
C LEU A 20 -7.41 6.27 1.46
N SER A 21 -6.46 7.16 1.79
CA SER A 21 -6.76 8.54 2.14
C SER A 21 -6.51 9.45 0.93
N TRP A 22 -5.28 9.92 0.78
CA TRP A 22 -4.88 10.84 -0.27
C TRP A 22 -3.90 10.15 -1.22
N GLY A 23 -4.01 10.45 -2.52
CA GLY A 23 -3.14 9.94 -3.57
C GLY A 23 -1.75 10.57 -3.60
N GLY A 24 -1.18 10.97 -2.45
CA GLY A 24 0.09 11.70 -2.37
C GLY A 24 1.27 10.96 -3.01
N ALA A 25 1.21 9.63 -3.08
CA ALA A 25 2.19 8.81 -3.78
C ALA A 25 2.26 9.10 -5.29
N ALA A 26 1.14 9.52 -5.90
CA ALA A 26 1.10 9.95 -7.30
C ALA A 26 1.63 11.38 -7.49
N VAL A 27 1.48 12.25 -6.48
CA VAL A 27 1.93 13.65 -6.51
C VAL A 27 3.43 13.77 -6.30
N PHE A 28 3.99 12.90 -5.45
CA PHE A 28 5.41 12.90 -5.10
C PHE A 28 6.06 11.53 -5.42
N PRO A 29 6.25 11.23 -6.72
CA PRO A 29 6.76 9.92 -7.15
C PRO A 29 8.15 9.62 -6.59
N ASP A 30 9.03 10.61 -6.47
CA ASP A 30 10.39 10.42 -5.93
C ASP A 30 10.36 10.05 -4.44
N ARG A 31 9.44 10.65 -3.68
CA ARG A 31 9.25 10.34 -2.26
C ARG A 31 8.69 8.93 -2.09
N TYR A 32 7.74 8.55 -2.95
CA TYR A 32 7.20 7.19 -2.99
C TYR A 32 8.30 6.16 -3.31
N ALA A 33 9.08 6.40 -4.38
CA ALA A 33 10.15 5.51 -4.81
C ALA A 33 11.23 5.33 -3.72
N LEU A 34 11.62 6.41 -3.06
CA LEU A 34 12.57 6.36 -1.94
C LEU A 34 12.00 5.56 -0.76
N GLY A 35 10.72 5.76 -0.42
CA GLY A 35 10.04 5.01 0.63
C GLY A 35 9.96 3.51 0.31
N LYS A 36 9.59 3.19 -0.94
CA LYS A 36 9.57 1.82 -1.46
C LYS A 36 10.93 1.16 -1.31
N LYS A 37 11.99 1.79 -1.83
CA LYS A 37 13.36 1.29 -1.75
C LYS A 37 13.80 1.01 -0.30
N ARG A 38 13.51 1.91 0.63
CA ARG A 38 13.85 1.72 2.05
C ARG A 38 13.10 0.56 2.70
N LEU A 39 11.84 0.33 2.33
CA LEU A 39 11.09 -0.82 2.83
C LEU A 39 11.70 -2.13 2.34
N GLU A 40 12.05 -2.18 1.06
CA GLU A 40 12.67 -3.36 0.44
C GLU A 40 14.07 -3.63 1.00
N GLU A 41 14.91 -2.59 1.16
CA GLU A 41 16.29 -2.73 1.67
C GLU A 41 16.36 -3.03 3.16
N ASN A 42 15.57 -2.34 3.99
CA ASN A 42 15.70 -2.44 5.45
C ASN A 42 14.93 -3.65 6.03
N PHE A 43 13.84 -4.06 5.39
CA PHE A 43 12.97 -5.14 5.89
C PHE A 43 12.99 -6.38 4.99
N GLY A 44 13.67 -6.32 3.84
CA GLY A 44 13.78 -7.45 2.91
C GLY A 44 12.46 -7.86 2.26
N VAL A 45 11.45 -6.98 2.27
CA VAL A 45 10.12 -7.27 1.72
C VAL A 45 10.01 -6.83 0.26
N GLN A 46 9.00 -7.32 -0.45
CA GLN A 46 8.66 -6.87 -1.79
C GLN A 46 7.44 -5.95 -1.75
N VAL A 47 7.58 -4.68 -2.13
CA VAL A 47 6.45 -3.75 -2.15
C VAL A 47 5.74 -3.82 -3.51
N VAL A 48 4.44 -4.11 -3.47
CA VAL A 48 3.58 -4.26 -4.65
C VAL A 48 2.50 -3.18 -4.67
N GLU A 49 2.48 -2.37 -5.72
CA GLU A 49 1.45 -1.37 -5.95
C GLU A 49 0.11 -2.02 -6.31
N THR A 50 -0.95 -1.65 -5.60
CA THR A 50 -2.31 -2.01 -6.03
C THR A 50 -2.75 -1.16 -7.23
N ARG A 51 -3.78 -1.62 -7.95
CA ARG A 51 -4.25 -1.04 -9.24
C ARG A 51 -4.46 0.48 -9.27
N HIS A 52 -4.77 1.09 -8.13
CA HIS A 52 -4.99 2.54 -8.02
C HIS A 52 -4.09 3.21 -6.96
N ALA A 53 -3.04 2.54 -6.49
CA ALA A 53 -2.12 3.09 -5.48
C ALA A 53 -1.43 4.39 -5.92
N LEU A 54 -1.14 4.53 -7.21
CA LEU A 54 -0.48 5.70 -7.79
C LEU A 54 -1.41 6.52 -8.68
N ARG A 55 -2.73 6.45 -8.45
CA ARG A 55 -3.69 7.27 -9.18
C ARG A 55 -3.73 8.70 -8.65
N ASP A 56 -4.04 9.62 -9.55
CA ASP A 56 -4.20 11.03 -9.26
C ASP A 56 -5.12 11.25 -8.03
N PRO A 57 -4.74 12.14 -7.10
CA PRO A 57 -5.52 12.34 -5.88
C PRO A 57 -6.93 12.87 -6.12
N ALA A 58 -7.12 13.74 -7.13
CA ALA A 58 -8.45 14.23 -7.48
C ALA A 58 -9.29 13.08 -8.04
N TRP A 59 -8.69 12.17 -8.81
CA TRP A 59 -9.36 10.95 -9.26
C TRP A 59 -9.77 10.00 -8.12
N LEU A 60 -8.94 9.88 -7.07
CA LEU A 60 -9.20 9.05 -5.89
C LEU A 60 -10.20 9.67 -4.91
N ALA A 61 -10.28 10.99 -4.82
CA ALA A 61 -11.19 11.71 -3.92
C ALA A 61 -12.67 11.59 -4.31
N VAL A 62 -12.95 11.32 -5.58
CA VAL A 62 -14.29 11.40 -6.16
C VAL A 62 -15.24 10.27 -5.72
N THR A 63 -14.77 9.07 -5.36
CA THR A 63 -15.67 7.94 -5.00
C THR A 63 -15.05 6.91 -4.05
N ALA A 64 -15.76 6.61 -2.94
CA ALA A 64 -15.40 5.56 -1.97
C ALA A 64 -15.22 4.14 -2.59
N PRO A 65 -16.01 3.71 -3.60
CA PRO A 65 -15.79 2.44 -4.30
C PRO A 65 -14.40 2.27 -4.93
N ARG A 66 -13.76 3.36 -5.39
CA ARG A 66 -12.44 3.29 -6.05
C ARG A 66 -11.33 2.91 -5.07
N LYS A 67 -11.42 3.43 -3.84
CA LYS A 67 -10.52 3.09 -2.73
C LYS A 67 -10.78 1.68 -2.22
N SER A 68 -12.05 1.30 -2.08
CA SER A 68 -12.47 -0.04 -1.68
C SER A 68 -11.99 -1.12 -2.66
N CYS A 69 -11.98 -0.85 -3.98
CA CYS A 69 -11.46 -1.78 -4.97
C CYS A 69 -9.96 -2.11 -4.78
N CYS A 70 -9.15 -1.18 -4.26
CA CYS A 70 -7.76 -1.48 -3.93
C CYS A 70 -7.60 -2.38 -2.70
N LEU A 71 -8.52 -2.34 -1.75
CA LEU A 71 -8.55 -3.27 -0.61
C LEU A 71 -8.84 -4.71 -1.10
N MET A 72 -9.69 -4.85 -2.12
CA MET A 72 -10.15 -6.14 -2.65
C MET A 72 -9.25 -6.71 -3.76
N ALA A 73 -8.21 -5.98 -4.19
CA ALA A 73 -7.28 -6.40 -5.22
C ALA A 73 -6.33 -7.47 -4.68
N ARG A 74 -6.75 -8.75 -4.75
CA ARG A 74 -5.99 -9.99 -4.50
C ARG A 74 -4.82 -9.81 -3.53
N GLU A 75 -5.14 -9.98 -2.26
CA GLU A 75 -4.26 -9.73 -1.11
C GLU A 75 -2.89 -10.41 -1.27
N PRO A 76 -1.77 -9.66 -1.23
CA PRO A 76 -0.50 -10.26 -0.83
C PRO A 76 -0.63 -10.75 0.61
N ARG A 77 0.03 -11.87 0.93
CA ARG A 77 -0.07 -12.59 2.22
C ARG A 77 0.19 -11.75 3.49
N SER A 78 0.63 -10.51 3.35
CA SER A 78 0.85 -9.56 4.43
C SER A 78 0.55 -8.12 3.98
N ILE A 79 -0.53 -7.52 4.50
CA ILE A 79 -0.81 -6.10 4.31
C ILE A 79 -0.17 -5.31 5.44
N VAL A 80 0.76 -4.41 5.11
CA VAL A 80 1.22 -3.34 6.01
C VAL A 80 0.83 -2.02 5.36
N SER A 81 -0.17 -1.35 5.95
CA SER A 81 -0.61 -0.02 5.51
C SER A 81 0.41 1.02 5.96
N ALA A 82 1.21 1.53 5.02
CA ALA A 82 2.04 2.70 5.25
C ALA A 82 1.18 3.97 5.09
N ARG A 83 0.97 4.68 6.19
CA ARG A 83 0.34 6.01 6.16
C ARG A 83 1.42 7.02 5.77
N LEU A 84 1.48 7.35 4.47
CA LEU A 84 2.32 8.41 3.91
C LEU A 84 1.65 9.78 4.05
#